data_AF-A0A8H4V6N6-F1
#
_entry.id   AF-A0A8H4V6N6-F1
#
_cell.length_a   1.000
_cell.length_b   1.000
_cell.length_c   1.000
_cell.angle_alpha   90.00
_cell.angle_beta   90.00
_cell.angle_gamma   90.00
#
_symmetry.space_group_name_H-M   'P 1'
#
loop_
_entity.id
_entity.type
_entity.pdbx_description
1 polymer ?
#
loop_
_entity_poly.entity_id
_entity_poly.type
_entity_poly.pdbx_seq_one_letter_code
_entity_poly.pdbx_strand_id
1 'polypeptide(L)'
;MANSTSDVATKVRDMMQEGAQDGLRYLEQGTYSFTLANGARLTVYASPFTPDYGGWAFQYKDGKHDFEIPRGVDIAMTHGPPRGILDYARNAQHAGCNTLFQAIHSAKPKVHCFGHIHEAWGCKLASWKDLDFSAARATSSAGGVIPVPTSENSIDAANSRLSTLKGLANMCRPLEGPFGINSLGKLVGQQSIHVDLTEGDSRLEPGRQTLFVNASICDTSYQTCQRPFLVDVYLDKDEGQEELRYESTDNAIIRSP
;
A
#
# COMPACT_ATOMS: atom_id res chain seq x y z
N MET A 1 0.18 33.64 -9.89
CA MET A 1 1.60 33.54 -9.51
C MET A 1 1.90 32.07 -9.34
N ALA A 2 2.68 31.47 -10.25
CA ALA A 2 3.04 30.06 -10.14
C ALA A 2 4.22 29.96 -9.17
N ASN A 3 4.02 29.38 -7.98
CA ASN A 3 5.15 29.01 -7.12
C ASN A 3 5.97 27.98 -7.88
N SER A 4 7.28 28.23 -8.04
CA SER A 4 8.17 27.24 -8.64
C SER A 4 8.20 25.98 -7.76
N THR A 5 8.38 24.82 -8.36
CA THR A 5 8.49 23.53 -7.67
C THR A 5 9.52 23.54 -6.53
N SER A 6 10.54 24.40 -6.62
CA SER A 6 11.56 24.62 -5.58
C SER A 6 11.01 25.26 -4.30
N ASP A 7 10.01 26.13 -4.40
CA ASP A 7 9.37 26.81 -3.26
C ASP A 7 8.43 25.85 -2.51
N VAL A 8 7.71 24.99 -3.25
CA VAL A 8 6.83 23.97 -2.66
C VAL A 8 7.64 22.90 -1.91
N ALA A 9 8.73 22.41 -2.52
CA ALA A 9 9.59 21.41 -1.88
C ALA A 9 10.25 21.93 -0.59
N THR A 10 10.53 23.24 -0.51
CA THR A 10 11.13 23.85 0.69
C THR A 10 10.12 23.92 1.83
N LYS A 11 8.90 24.42 1.57
CA LYS A 11 7.81 24.45 2.56
C LYS A 11 7.50 23.07 3.13
N VAL A 12 7.54 22.05 2.26
CA VAL A 12 7.30 20.67 2.66
C VAL A 12 8.41 20.15 3.60
N ARG A 13 9.68 20.52 3.38
CA ARG A 13 10.77 20.19 4.33
C ARG A 13 10.61 20.91 5.67
N ASP A 14 10.18 22.17 5.65
CA ASP A 14 9.96 22.93 6.89
C ASP A 14 8.85 22.28 7.73
N MET A 15 7.73 21.88 7.10
CA MET A 15 6.66 21.12 7.76
C MET A 15 7.16 19.79 8.35
N MET A 16 8.08 19.09 7.69
CA MET A 16 8.68 17.86 8.23
C MET A 16 9.49 18.14 9.49
N GLN A 17 10.23 19.24 9.53
CA GLN A 17 11.03 19.63 10.70
C GLN A 17 10.16 20.03 11.87
N GLU A 18 9.05 20.74 11.62
CA GLU A 18 8.06 21.08 12.64
C GLU A 18 7.39 19.81 13.18
N GLY A 19 6.89 18.92 12.32
CA GLY A 19 6.24 17.69 12.73
C GLY A 19 7.16 16.76 13.54
N ALA A 20 8.48 16.78 13.29
CA ALA A 20 9.44 16.01 14.08
C ALA A 20 9.46 16.43 15.56
N GLN A 21 9.13 17.68 15.88
CA GLN A 21 9.02 18.16 17.26
C GLN A 21 7.82 17.53 17.99
N ASP A 22 6.78 17.17 17.23
CA ASP A 22 5.58 16.47 17.71
C ASP A 22 5.71 14.94 17.66
N GLY A 23 6.93 14.42 17.40
CA GLY A 23 7.20 12.99 17.30
C GLY A 23 6.78 12.37 15.96
N LEU A 24 6.43 13.18 14.96
CA LEU A 24 6.14 12.69 13.61
C LEU A 24 7.44 12.42 12.86
N ARG A 25 7.61 11.18 12.41
CA ARG A 25 8.74 10.82 11.55
C ARG A 25 8.27 10.79 10.10
N TYR A 26 8.75 11.72 9.30
CA TYR A 26 8.60 11.63 7.86
C TYR A 26 9.50 10.51 7.29
N LEU A 27 8.93 9.67 6.44
CA LEU A 27 9.65 8.63 5.71
C LEU A 27 9.93 9.14 4.30
N GLU A 28 11.21 9.40 4.01
CA GLU A 28 11.67 9.65 2.65
C GLU A 28 11.57 8.37 1.81
N GLN A 29 11.90 8.46 0.51
CA GLN A 29 11.98 7.25 -0.28
C GLN A 29 13.04 6.29 0.29
N GLY A 30 12.64 5.07 0.64
CA GLY A 30 13.54 4.09 1.22
C GLY A 30 12.83 2.90 1.86
N THR A 31 13.63 1.97 2.39
CA THR A 31 13.14 0.83 3.16
C THR A 31 13.45 1.02 4.63
N TYR A 32 12.46 0.76 5.48
CA TYR A 32 12.50 0.94 6.92
C TYR A 32 12.04 -0.33 7.61
N SER A 33 12.78 -0.76 8.63
CA SER A 33 12.42 -1.93 9.43
C SER A 33 12.18 -1.52 10.88
N PHE A 34 11.13 -2.09 11.47
CA PHE A 34 10.71 -1.82 12.84
C PHE A 34 10.51 -3.14 13.57
N THR A 35 11.12 -3.29 14.73
CA THR A 35 10.82 -4.40 15.65
C THR A 35 9.70 -3.94 16.58
N LEU A 36 8.56 -4.62 16.50
CA LEU A 36 7.37 -4.32 17.30
C LEU A 36 7.52 -4.88 18.72
N ALA A 37 6.70 -4.39 19.66
CA ALA A 37 6.77 -4.78 21.07
C ALA A 37 6.56 -6.29 21.32
N ASN A 38 5.90 -6.99 20.40
CA ASN A 38 5.69 -8.44 20.44
C ASN A 38 6.82 -9.24 19.75
N GLY A 39 7.92 -8.58 19.35
CA GLY A 39 9.06 -9.18 18.67
C GLY A 39 8.86 -9.44 17.18
N ALA A 40 7.72 -9.06 16.59
CA ALA A 40 7.52 -9.13 15.15
C ALA A 40 8.32 -8.03 14.44
N ARG A 41 8.86 -8.33 13.25
CA ARG A 41 9.53 -7.36 12.39
C ARG A 41 8.57 -6.89 11.30
N LEU A 42 8.40 -5.58 11.19
CA LEU A 42 7.67 -4.92 10.12
C LEU A 42 8.67 -4.22 9.18
N THR A 43 8.65 -4.58 7.90
CA THR A 43 9.46 -3.93 6.86
C THR A 43 8.56 -3.14 5.92
N VAL A 44 8.80 -1.83 5.82
CA VAL A 44 8.04 -0.89 5.00
C VAL A 44 8.94 -0.23 3.98
N TYR A 45 8.58 -0.31 2.70
CA TYR A 45 9.11 0.57 1.67
C TYR A 45 8.21 1.81 1.57
N ALA A 46 8.77 3.01 1.58
CA ALA A 46 8.03 4.26 1.40
C ALA A 46 8.53 5.00 0.15
N SER A 47 7.64 5.70 -0.55
CA SER A 47 8.02 6.67 -1.59
C SER A 47 6.92 7.73 -1.81
N PRO A 48 7.23 9.04 -1.76
CA PRO A 48 6.25 10.09 -2.01
C PRO A 48 6.01 10.36 -3.50
N PHE A 49 6.80 9.74 -4.38
CA PHE A 49 6.90 10.15 -5.77
C PHE A 49 5.72 9.69 -6.64
N THR A 50 5.21 10.57 -7.48
CA THR A 50 4.15 10.27 -8.47
C THR A 50 4.46 10.84 -9.85
N PRO A 51 3.85 10.30 -10.92
CA PRO A 51 3.88 10.95 -12.22
C PRO A 51 3.37 12.41 -12.13
N ASP A 52 3.81 13.23 -13.07
CA ASP A 52 3.40 14.63 -13.16
C ASP A 52 1.91 14.76 -13.52
N TYR A 53 1.13 15.27 -12.57
CA TYR A 53 -0.29 15.67 -12.72
C TYR A 53 -0.46 17.18 -12.47
N GLY A 54 0.61 17.98 -12.50
CA GLY A 54 0.55 19.42 -12.26
C GLY A 54 1.84 20.05 -11.70
N GLY A 55 1.71 20.86 -10.65
CA GLY A 55 2.81 21.61 -10.05
C GLY A 55 3.07 21.25 -8.59
N TRP A 56 2.72 20.04 -8.16
CA TRP A 56 2.82 19.60 -6.76
C TRP A 56 4.21 19.07 -6.41
N ALA A 57 4.49 18.94 -5.11
CA ALA A 57 5.74 18.36 -4.65
C ALA A 57 5.88 16.88 -5.06
N PHE A 58 7.12 16.42 -5.20
CA PHE A 58 7.47 15.01 -5.46
C PHE A 58 6.91 14.43 -6.77
N GLN A 59 6.65 15.28 -7.76
CA GLN A 59 6.27 14.83 -9.10
C GLN A 59 7.48 14.66 -10.01
N TYR A 60 7.53 13.56 -10.75
CA TYR A 60 8.55 13.29 -11.77
C TYR A 60 7.97 13.32 -13.17
N LYS A 61 8.81 13.73 -14.12
CA LYS A 61 8.48 13.79 -15.55
C LYS A 61 8.75 12.45 -16.24
N ASP A 62 8.29 12.31 -17.47
CA ASP A 62 8.54 11.14 -18.34
C ASP A 62 7.88 9.82 -17.92
N GLY A 63 7.03 9.85 -16.88
CA GLY A 63 6.20 8.72 -16.46
C GLY A 63 7.01 7.52 -15.93
N LYS A 64 8.27 7.74 -15.57
CA LYS A 64 9.18 6.72 -15.02
C LYS A 64 9.88 7.24 -13.79
N HIS A 65 9.98 6.36 -12.80
CA HIS A 65 10.74 6.57 -11.57
C HIS A 65 11.21 5.23 -11.05
N ASP A 66 12.38 5.22 -10.43
CA ASP A 66 13.00 4.02 -9.90
C ASP A 66 12.51 3.76 -8.48
N PHE A 67 11.66 2.73 -8.38
CA PHE A 67 11.15 2.22 -7.11
C PHE A 67 11.94 0.97 -6.71
N GLU A 68 12.98 1.16 -5.90
CA GLU A 68 13.85 0.08 -5.39
C GLU A 68 13.18 -0.68 -4.24
N ILE A 69 12.05 -1.33 -4.53
CA ILE A 69 11.30 -2.11 -3.54
C ILE A 69 11.98 -3.47 -3.36
N PRO A 70 12.55 -3.78 -2.18
CA PRO A 70 13.18 -5.08 -1.97
C PRO A 70 12.14 -6.20 -1.90
N ARG A 71 12.55 -7.41 -2.28
CA ARG A 71 11.75 -8.62 -2.01
C ARG A 71 11.64 -8.84 -0.51
N GLY A 72 10.50 -9.39 -0.08
CA GLY A 72 10.25 -9.68 1.34
C GLY A 72 9.83 -8.46 2.17
N VAL A 73 9.63 -7.30 1.54
CA VAL A 73 8.97 -6.17 2.21
C VAL A 73 7.53 -6.55 2.58
N ASP A 74 7.08 -6.20 3.78
CA ASP A 74 5.71 -6.47 4.20
C ASP A 74 4.75 -5.48 3.55
N ILE A 75 5.11 -4.19 3.60
CA ILE A 75 4.27 -3.09 3.10
C ILE A 75 5.06 -2.23 2.12
N ALA A 76 4.56 -2.08 0.90
CA ALA A 76 4.93 -0.97 0.04
C ALA A 76 3.94 0.18 0.26
N MET A 77 4.44 1.38 0.50
CA MET A 77 3.66 2.59 0.71
C MET A 77 4.10 3.63 -0.32
N THR A 78 3.20 4.00 -1.22
CA THR A 78 3.48 5.03 -2.24
C THR A 78 2.41 6.09 -2.23
N HIS A 79 2.73 7.31 -2.66
CA HIS A 79 1.69 8.35 -2.73
C HIS A 79 0.60 7.99 -3.76
N GLY A 80 1.01 7.59 -4.98
CA GLY A 80 0.11 7.22 -6.07
C GLY A 80 0.02 5.71 -6.36
N PRO A 81 -0.97 5.29 -7.16
CA PRO A 81 -1.22 3.88 -7.45
C PRO A 81 -0.29 3.30 -8.52
N PRO A 82 -0.12 1.96 -8.56
CA PRO A 82 0.44 1.28 -9.72
C PRO A 82 -0.58 1.24 -10.87
N ARG A 83 -0.11 1.27 -12.12
CA ARG A 83 -0.97 1.27 -13.31
C ARG A 83 -1.89 0.05 -13.34
N GLY A 84 -3.18 0.29 -13.56
CA GLY A 84 -4.22 -0.72 -13.72
C GLY A 84 -4.80 -1.29 -12.41
N ILE A 85 -4.37 -0.77 -11.25
CA ILE A 85 -4.89 -1.18 -9.94
C ILE A 85 -5.40 0.04 -9.18
N LEU A 86 -6.72 0.13 -9.01
CA LEU A 86 -7.38 1.20 -8.24
C LEU A 86 -6.89 2.61 -8.63
N ASP A 87 -6.71 2.84 -9.93
CA ASP A 87 -6.07 4.03 -10.49
C ASP A 87 -6.92 4.75 -11.54
N TYR A 88 -8.21 4.41 -11.65
CA TYR A 88 -9.11 5.00 -12.63
C TYR A 88 -9.64 6.36 -12.13
N ALA A 89 -9.23 7.44 -12.79
CA ALA A 89 -9.57 8.81 -12.42
C ALA A 89 -10.81 9.35 -13.18
N ARG A 90 -11.35 10.50 -12.75
CA ARG A 90 -12.53 11.15 -13.38
C ARG A 90 -12.45 11.39 -14.87
N ASN A 91 -11.25 11.60 -15.41
CA ASN A 91 -11.02 11.81 -16.83
C ASN A 91 -11.13 10.51 -17.66
N ALA A 92 -11.64 9.43 -17.06
CA ALA A 92 -11.78 8.11 -17.67
C ALA A 92 -10.42 7.49 -18.10
N GLN A 93 -9.34 7.94 -17.47
CA GLN A 93 -7.99 7.45 -17.72
C GLN A 93 -7.39 6.88 -16.44
N HIS A 94 -6.40 6.04 -16.64
CA HIS A 94 -5.60 5.48 -15.59
C HIS A 94 -4.45 6.42 -15.21
N ALA A 95 -4.40 6.78 -13.94
CA ALA A 95 -3.39 7.64 -13.35
C ALA A 95 -2.31 6.86 -12.56
N GLY A 96 -2.22 5.54 -12.74
CA GLY A 96 -1.18 4.75 -12.10
C GLY A 96 0.13 4.71 -12.87
N CYS A 97 1.22 4.40 -12.17
CA CYS A 97 2.56 4.31 -12.76
C CYS A 97 2.91 2.89 -13.23
N ASN A 98 3.43 2.76 -14.45
CA ASN A 98 3.86 1.49 -15.02
C ASN A 98 5.10 0.91 -14.33
N THR A 99 6.12 1.73 -14.06
CA THR A 99 7.35 1.25 -13.39
C THR A 99 7.07 0.85 -11.96
N LEU A 100 6.13 1.53 -11.28
CA LEU A 100 5.66 1.13 -9.96
C LEU A 100 4.96 -0.24 -10.01
N PHE A 101 4.09 -0.50 -10.99
CA PHE A 101 3.48 -1.83 -11.14
C PHE A 101 4.55 -2.93 -11.29
N GLN A 102 5.58 -2.68 -12.11
CA GLN A 102 6.69 -3.62 -12.33
C GLN A 102 7.51 -3.86 -11.05
N ALA A 103 7.78 -2.82 -10.27
CA ALA A 103 8.47 -2.92 -8.99
C ALA A 103 7.67 -3.75 -7.99
N ILE A 104 6.37 -3.47 -7.86
CA ILE A 104 5.47 -4.22 -6.97
C ILE A 104 5.31 -5.67 -7.41
N HIS A 105 5.17 -5.94 -8.71
CA HIS A 105 5.13 -7.28 -9.27
C HIS A 105 6.42 -8.07 -8.96
N SER A 106 7.57 -7.39 -8.95
CA SER A 106 8.88 -8.02 -8.69
C SER A 106 9.13 -8.27 -7.20
N ALA A 107 8.69 -7.34 -6.33
CA ALA A 107 8.87 -7.38 -4.89
C ALA A 107 7.81 -8.25 -4.17
N LYS A 108 6.59 -8.27 -4.71
CA LYS A 108 5.39 -8.96 -4.19
C LYS A 108 5.14 -8.71 -2.70
N PRO A 109 4.94 -7.44 -2.28
CA PRO A 109 4.64 -7.11 -0.89
C PRO A 109 3.33 -7.77 -0.42
N LYS A 110 3.18 -7.97 0.89
CA LYS A 110 1.90 -8.43 1.46
C LYS A 110 0.81 -7.37 1.23
N VAL A 111 1.15 -6.10 1.46
CA VAL A 111 0.25 -4.96 1.25
C VAL A 111 0.94 -3.89 0.40
N HIS A 112 0.22 -3.34 -0.58
CA HIS A 112 0.58 -2.09 -1.24
C HIS A 112 -0.49 -1.03 -0.93
N CYS A 113 -0.12 -0.07 -0.08
CA CYS A 113 -0.99 1.04 0.32
C CYS A 113 -0.61 2.31 -0.44
N PHE A 114 -1.61 3.00 -0.99
CA PHE A 114 -1.44 4.24 -1.73
C PHE A 114 -2.71 5.09 -1.66
N GLY A 115 -2.69 6.27 -2.27
CA GLY A 115 -3.86 7.13 -2.38
C GLY A 115 -3.86 7.87 -3.71
N HIS A 116 -3.92 9.20 -3.64
CA HIS A 116 -3.87 10.15 -4.76
C HIS A 116 -5.10 10.14 -5.68
N ILE A 117 -5.66 8.97 -6.00
CA ILE A 117 -6.82 8.83 -6.89
C ILE A 117 -8.07 8.59 -6.06
N HIS A 118 -8.74 9.69 -5.69
CA HIS A 118 -9.85 9.70 -4.74
C HIS A 118 -11.04 8.87 -5.25
N GLU A 119 -11.25 8.85 -6.56
CA GLU A 119 -12.38 8.16 -7.20
C GLU A 119 -12.26 6.65 -7.16
N ALA A 120 -11.05 6.15 -6.97
CA ALA A 120 -10.73 4.72 -6.96
C ALA A 120 -10.43 4.18 -5.56
N TRP A 121 -10.89 4.87 -4.51
CA TRP A 121 -10.83 4.37 -3.14
C TRP A 121 -11.39 2.95 -3.03
N GLY A 122 -10.69 2.11 -2.28
CA GLY A 122 -11.04 0.71 -2.17
C GLY A 122 -9.85 -0.18 -1.86
N CYS A 123 -10.11 -1.48 -1.87
CA CYS A 123 -9.07 -2.50 -1.86
C CYS A 123 -9.28 -3.52 -2.98
N LYS A 124 -8.23 -4.29 -3.23
CA LYS A 124 -8.19 -5.44 -4.14
C LYS A 124 -7.17 -6.44 -3.63
N LEU A 125 -7.62 -7.64 -3.26
CA LEU A 125 -6.72 -8.76 -2.99
C LEU A 125 -6.40 -9.43 -4.34
N ALA A 126 -5.25 -9.10 -4.91
CA ALA A 126 -4.88 -9.58 -6.24
C ALA A 126 -4.00 -10.82 -6.15
N SER A 127 -4.33 -11.82 -6.98
CA SER A 127 -3.52 -13.02 -7.15
C SER A 127 -2.61 -12.85 -8.35
N TRP A 128 -1.32 -13.12 -8.17
CA TRP A 128 -0.32 -13.09 -9.25
C TRP A 128 -0.44 -14.35 -10.10
N LYS A 129 -0.38 -14.21 -11.42
CA LYS A 129 -0.24 -15.37 -12.32
C LYS A 129 1.13 -16.00 -12.12
N ASP A 130 1.20 -17.32 -12.18
CA ASP A 130 2.44 -18.09 -12.20
C ASP A 130 3.09 -17.97 -13.60
N LEU A 131 3.52 -16.76 -13.96
CA LEU A 131 4.27 -16.50 -15.19
C LEU A 131 5.75 -16.65 -14.89
N ASP A 132 6.38 -17.64 -15.52
CA ASP A 132 7.82 -17.81 -15.46
C ASP A 132 8.52 -16.79 -16.40
N PHE A 133 8.68 -15.55 -15.90
CA PHE A 133 9.49 -14.54 -16.58
C PHE A 133 11.00 -14.90 -16.57
N SER A 134 11.43 -15.92 -15.80
CA SER A 134 12.81 -16.40 -15.80
C SER A 134 13.10 -17.33 -16.99
N ALA A 135 12.16 -18.21 -17.34
CA ALA A 135 12.22 -19.02 -18.55
C ALA A 135 12.23 -18.15 -19.82
N ALA A 136 11.41 -17.10 -19.86
CA ALA A 136 11.39 -16.13 -20.97
C ALA A 136 12.75 -15.44 -21.18
N ARG A 137 13.51 -15.25 -20.09
CA ARG A 137 14.86 -14.65 -20.07
C ARG A 137 15.98 -15.64 -20.44
N ALA A 138 15.73 -16.93 -20.30
CA ALA A 138 16.64 -18.00 -20.76
C ALA A 138 16.44 -18.32 -22.26
N THR A 139 15.21 -18.20 -22.77
CA THR A 139 14.88 -18.43 -24.19
C THR A 139 15.11 -17.21 -25.09
N SER A 140 15.40 -16.03 -24.53
CA SER A 140 15.65 -14.80 -25.29
C SER A 140 16.95 -14.79 -26.10
N SER A 141 17.77 -15.84 -26.01
CA SER A 141 18.85 -16.11 -26.98
C SER A 141 18.30 -16.38 -28.41
N ALA A 142 16.99 -16.60 -28.56
CA ALA A 142 16.29 -16.78 -29.83
C ALA A 142 15.40 -15.58 -30.25
N GLY A 143 15.69 -14.35 -29.79
CA GLY A 143 15.00 -13.14 -30.27
C GLY A 143 13.56 -12.95 -29.77
N GLY A 144 13.12 -13.71 -28.76
CA GLY A 144 11.82 -13.52 -28.11
C GLY A 144 11.80 -12.30 -27.18
N VAL A 145 10.81 -11.43 -27.34
CA VAL A 145 10.57 -10.29 -26.44
C VAL A 145 10.03 -10.79 -25.11
N ILE A 146 10.75 -10.57 -24.01
CA ILE A 146 10.22 -10.84 -22.66
C ILE A 146 9.05 -9.88 -22.42
N PRO A 147 7.83 -10.38 -22.17
CA PRO A 147 6.70 -9.50 -21.93
C PRO A 147 6.94 -8.68 -20.66
N VAL A 148 6.73 -7.36 -20.75
CA VAL A 148 6.80 -6.47 -19.60
C VAL A 148 5.58 -6.73 -18.70
N PRO A 149 5.75 -6.92 -17.38
CA PRO A 149 4.62 -7.11 -16.48
C PRO A 149 3.66 -5.91 -16.51
N THR A 150 2.38 -6.19 -16.73
CA THR A 150 1.26 -5.25 -16.64
C THR A 150 0.13 -5.87 -15.84
N SER A 151 -0.84 -5.06 -15.40
CA SER A 151 -1.97 -5.55 -14.62
C SER A 151 -2.78 -6.63 -15.37
N GLU A 152 -2.91 -6.50 -16.68
CA GLU A 152 -3.69 -7.38 -17.57
C GLU A 152 -3.00 -8.74 -17.74
N ASN A 153 -1.67 -8.73 -17.91
CA ASN A 153 -0.93 -9.95 -18.16
C ASN A 153 -0.48 -10.65 -16.87
N SER A 154 -0.34 -9.94 -15.75
CA SER A 154 0.26 -10.48 -14.50
C SER A 154 -0.75 -10.79 -13.40
N ILE A 155 -1.95 -10.18 -13.40
CA ILE A 155 -2.99 -10.47 -12.40
C ILE A 155 -3.91 -11.59 -12.88
N ASP A 156 -4.14 -12.58 -12.02
CA ASP A 156 -5.18 -13.58 -12.17
C ASP A 156 -6.50 -13.00 -11.64
N ALA A 157 -7.29 -12.42 -12.55
CA ALA A 157 -8.58 -11.85 -12.19
C ALA A 157 -9.59 -12.89 -11.68
N ALA A 158 -9.48 -14.17 -12.10
CA ALA A 158 -10.38 -15.23 -11.68
C ALA A 158 -10.10 -15.69 -10.24
N ASN A 159 -8.85 -15.56 -9.78
CA ASN A 159 -8.43 -15.88 -8.41
C ASN A 159 -8.22 -14.64 -7.53
N SER A 160 -8.41 -13.44 -8.05
CA SER A 160 -8.42 -12.21 -7.25
C SER A 160 -9.75 -12.06 -6.50
N ARG A 161 -9.72 -11.45 -5.31
CA ARG A 161 -10.87 -11.25 -4.43
C ARG A 161 -10.93 -9.80 -3.94
N LEU A 162 -11.96 -9.49 -3.15
CA LEU A 162 -12.12 -8.20 -2.48
C LEU A 162 -11.96 -6.99 -3.42
N SER A 163 -12.67 -6.93 -4.54
CA SER A 163 -12.69 -5.71 -5.37
C SER A 163 -13.85 -4.82 -4.91
N THR A 164 -13.56 -3.83 -4.07
CA THR A 164 -14.59 -3.00 -3.42
C THR A 164 -15.30 -2.02 -4.36
N LEU A 165 -15.15 -2.15 -5.68
CA LEU A 165 -15.99 -1.43 -6.65
C LEU A 165 -17.43 -1.97 -6.71
N LYS A 166 -17.67 -3.24 -6.37
CA LYS A 166 -19.03 -3.82 -6.35
C LYS A 166 -19.64 -3.71 -4.94
N GLY A 167 -20.14 -2.53 -4.59
CA GLY A 167 -21.05 -2.35 -3.45
C GLY A 167 -20.65 -1.32 -2.39
N LEU A 168 -19.43 -0.78 -2.46
CA LEU A 168 -18.97 0.33 -1.60
C LEU A 168 -18.76 1.63 -2.40
N ALA A 169 -19.47 1.77 -3.52
CA ALA A 169 -19.36 2.92 -4.40
C ALA A 169 -19.42 4.21 -3.59
N ASN A 170 -18.33 4.99 -3.62
CA ASN A 170 -18.13 6.31 -3.01
C ASN A 170 -19.30 6.73 -2.12
N MET A 171 -19.24 6.37 -0.83
CA MET A 171 -20.27 6.66 0.17
C MET A 171 -20.57 8.17 0.33
N CYS A 172 -19.84 9.03 -0.38
CA CYS A 172 -20.18 10.42 -0.67
C CYS A 172 -21.51 10.61 -1.44
N ARG A 173 -22.15 9.55 -1.98
CA ARG A 173 -23.52 9.63 -2.52
C ARG A 173 -24.53 9.04 -1.52
N PRO A 174 -25.67 9.69 -1.26
CA PRO A 174 -26.80 9.04 -0.62
C PRO A 174 -27.10 7.74 -1.37
N LEU A 175 -27.28 6.64 -0.64
CA LEU A 175 -27.63 5.35 -1.21
C LEU A 175 -29.03 5.42 -1.83
N GLU A 176 -29.14 5.84 -3.10
CA GLU A 176 -30.36 5.68 -3.88
C GLU A 176 -30.35 4.31 -4.56
N GLY A 177 -31.02 3.34 -3.93
CA GLY A 177 -31.24 2.02 -4.50
C GLY A 177 -31.66 0.98 -3.44
N PRO A 178 -32.41 -0.06 -3.82
CA PRO A 178 -32.95 -1.04 -2.89
C PRO A 178 -31.88 -2.08 -2.53
N PHE A 179 -30.77 -1.65 -1.95
CA PHE A 179 -29.84 -2.55 -1.29
C PHE A 179 -30.39 -2.87 0.11
N GLY A 180 -30.59 -4.16 0.36
CA GLY A 180 -31.31 -4.68 1.51
C GLY A 180 -30.89 -4.05 2.82
N ILE A 181 -31.90 -3.53 3.52
CA ILE A 181 -31.86 -2.88 4.85
C ILE A 181 -31.09 -3.75 5.88
N ASN A 182 -30.97 -5.06 5.64
CA ASN A 182 -30.26 -6.01 6.48
C ASN A 182 -28.72 -5.94 6.39
N SER A 183 -28.14 -5.44 5.28
CA SER A 183 -26.68 -5.26 5.14
C SER A 183 -26.21 -3.93 5.75
N LEU A 184 -27.08 -2.90 5.72
CA LEU A 184 -26.84 -1.59 6.32
C LEU A 184 -26.70 -1.65 7.85
N GLY A 185 -27.49 -2.51 8.52
CA GLY A 185 -27.43 -2.66 9.98
C GLY A 185 -26.06 -3.09 10.51
N LYS A 186 -25.26 -3.85 9.73
CA LYS A 186 -23.88 -4.21 10.08
C LYS A 186 -22.86 -3.08 9.83
N LEU A 187 -23.12 -2.19 8.87
CA LEU A 187 -22.21 -1.14 8.42
C LEU A 187 -22.35 0.20 9.19
N VAL A 188 -23.49 0.42 9.86
CA VAL A 188 -23.77 1.65 10.63
C VAL A 188 -22.92 1.75 11.92
N GLY A 189 -22.34 0.64 12.42
CA GLY A 189 -21.47 0.61 13.61
C GLY A 189 -19.96 0.59 13.35
N GLN A 190 -19.51 0.38 12.11
CA GLN A 190 -18.07 0.17 11.82
C GLN A 190 -17.37 1.49 11.46
N GLN A 191 -16.46 2.00 12.30
CA GLN A 191 -15.71 3.23 12.00
C GLN A 191 -14.65 3.05 10.90
N SER A 192 -14.31 1.81 10.54
CA SER A 192 -13.33 1.43 9.52
C SER A 192 -13.85 0.28 8.65
N ILE A 193 -13.23 0.10 7.48
CA ILE A 193 -13.37 -1.12 6.69
C ILE A 193 -12.30 -2.10 7.16
N HIS A 194 -12.73 -3.20 7.78
CA HIS A 194 -11.83 -4.24 8.30
C HIS A 194 -11.54 -5.29 7.22
N VAL A 195 -10.26 -5.59 7.01
CA VAL A 195 -9.77 -6.62 6.10
C VAL A 195 -8.81 -7.51 6.87
N ASP A 196 -9.21 -8.76 7.10
CA ASP A 196 -8.38 -9.74 7.79
C ASP A 196 -7.61 -10.59 6.78
N LEU A 197 -6.28 -10.45 6.71
CA LEU A 197 -5.44 -11.26 5.82
C LEU A 197 -4.91 -12.54 6.49
N THR A 198 -5.29 -12.82 7.73
CA THR A 198 -4.77 -13.91 8.55
C THR A 198 -5.59 -15.19 8.40
N GLU A 199 -6.91 -15.04 8.17
CA GLU A 199 -7.86 -16.15 8.11
C GLU A 199 -8.96 -15.94 7.06
N GLY A 200 -9.80 -16.98 6.90
CA GLY A 200 -10.98 -16.93 6.04
C GLY A 200 -10.69 -16.78 4.54
N ASP A 201 -11.68 -16.27 3.81
CA ASP A 201 -11.64 -16.10 2.35
C ASP A 201 -10.66 -15.01 1.88
N SER A 202 -10.20 -14.16 2.79
CA SER A 202 -9.25 -13.06 2.55
C SER A 202 -7.83 -13.39 2.99
N ARG A 203 -7.59 -14.60 3.51
CA ARG A 203 -6.26 -15.05 3.91
C ARG A 203 -5.26 -14.88 2.77
N LEU A 204 -4.20 -14.13 3.05
CA LEU A 204 -3.16 -13.82 2.07
C LEU A 204 -2.09 -14.92 2.04
N GLU A 205 -1.71 -15.33 0.83
CA GLU A 205 -0.54 -16.17 0.58
C GLU A 205 0.66 -15.31 0.14
N PRO A 206 1.69 -15.12 1.01
CA PRO A 206 2.84 -14.28 0.69
C PRO A 206 3.53 -14.69 -0.61
N GLY A 207 3.87 -13.72 -1.46
CA GLY A 207 4.51 -13.95 -2.77
C GLY A 207 3.59 -14.51 -3.86
N ARG A 208 2.37 -14.95 -3.52
CA ARG A 208 1.31 -15.31 -4.48
C ARG A 208 0.22 -14.26 -4.59
N GLN A 209 0.04 -13.47 -3.53
CA GLN A 209 -0.97 -12.43 -3.46
C GLN A 209 -0.42 -11.13 -2.87
N THR A 210 -1.07 -10.02 -3.23
CA THR A 210 -0.84 -8.70 -2.64
C THR A 210 -2.19 -8.03 -2.42
N LEU A 211 -2.42 -7.51 -1.22
CA LEU A 211 -3.54 -6.61 -0.95
C LEU A 211 -3.18 -5.20 -1.41
N PHE A 212 -3.87 -4.70 -2.42
CA PHE A 212 -3.79 -3.30 -2.82
C PHE A 212 -4.85 -2.51 -2.08
N VAL A 213 -4.48 -1.37 -1.50
CA VAL A 213 -5.39 -0.48 -0.77
C VAL A 213 -5.18 0.95 -1.28
N ASN A 214 -6.21 1.48 -1.92
CA ASN A 214 -6.32 2.91 -2.17
C ASN A 214 -7.02 3.54 -0.95
N ALA A 215 -6.21 4.15 -0.09
CA ALA A 215 -6.58 4.78 1.17
C ALA A 215 -6.77 6.30 1.04
N SER A 216 -7.16 6.82 -0.13
CA SER A 216 -7.71 8.17 -0.20
C SER A 216 -8.82 8.34 0.85
N ILE A 217 -8.82 9.45 1.60
CA ILE A 217 -9.82 9.68 2.66
C ILE A 217 -10.90 10.68 2.17
N CYS A 218 -10.52 11.52 1.21
CA CYS A 218 -11.39 12.56 0.69
C CYS A 218 -11.96 12.20 -0.67
N ASP A 219 -13.08 12.81 -1.02
CA ASP A 219 -13.48 12.93 -2.42
C ASP A 219 -12.64 14.00 -3.14
N THR A 220 -12.88 14.20 -4.44
CA THR A 220 -12.15 15.20 -5.24
C THR A 220 -12.44 16.66 -4.83
N SER A 221 -13.47 16.88 -4.03
CA SER A 221 -13.79 18.19 -3.44
C SER A 221 -13.07 18.36 -2.09
N TYR A 222 -12.17 17.42 -1.75
CA TYR A 222 -11.41 17.35 -0.51
C TYR A 222 -12.27 17.22 0.75
N GLN A 223 -13.51 16.72 0.61
CA GLN A 223 -14.36 16.39 1.75
C GLN A 223 -14.05 14.99 2.25
N THR A 224 -13.80 14.85 3.54
CA THR A 224 -13.53 13.56 4.20
C THR A 224 -14.80 12.71 4.23
N CYS A 225 -14.89 11.73 3.33
CA CYS A 225 -16.07 10.85 3.25
C CYS A 225 -15.74 9.36 3.11
N GLN A 226 -14.47 9.02 2.93
CA GLN A 226 -14.02 7.64 2.79
C GLN A 226 -13.54 7.12 4.14
N ARG A 227 -13.89 5.88 4.46
CA ARG A 227 -13.54 5.28 5.75
C ARG A 227 -12.09 4.78 5.74
N PRO A 228 -11.39 4.82 6.88
CA PRO A 228 -10.08 4.19 6.99
C PRO A 228 -10.18 2.67 6.85
N PHE A 229 -9.10 2.04 6.38
CA PHE A 229 -8.96 0.59 6.39
C PHE A 229 -8.23 0.15 7.66
N LEU A 230 -8.76 -0.89 8.31
CA LEU A 230 -8.05 -1.65 9.33
C LEU A 230 -7.66 -2.99 8.70
N VAL A 231 -6.37 -3.28 8.63
CA VAL A 231 -5.87 -4.49 7.97
C VAL A 231 -5.09 -5.33 8.98
N ASP A 232 -5.51 -6.57 9.19
CA ASP A 232 -4.76 -7.54 9.99
C ASP A 232 -3.81 -8.32 9.08
N VAL A 233 -2.54 -8.42 9.47
CA VAL A 233 -1.48 -9.05 8.67
C VAL A 233 -0.52 -9.84 9.56
N TYR A 234 -0.10 -11.01 9.10
CA TYR A 234 0.97 -11.78 9.75
C TYR A 234 2.35 -11.21 9.43
N LEU A 235 3.14 -11.01 10.48
CA LEU A 235 4.53 -10.57 10.42
C LEU A 235 5.42 -11.64 11.05
N ASP A 236 6.60 -11.84 10.46
CA ASP A 236 7.58 -12.78 10.98
C ASP A 236 8.29 -12.19 12.20
N LYS A 237 8.77 -13.06 13.10
CA LYS A 237 9.58 -12.61 14.24
C LYS A 237 10.93 -12.09 13.77
N ASP A 238 11.50 -11.18 14.55
CA ASP A 238 12.86 -10.76 14.35
C ASP A 238 13.82 -11.84 14.83
N GLU A 239 14.41 -12.62 13.90
CA GLU A 239 15.33 -13.72 14.20
C GLU A 239 16.66 -13.25 14.85
N GLY A 240 16.79 -11.96 15.17
CA GLY A 240 17.93 -11.34 15.85
C GLY A 240 17.89 -11.36 17.39
N GLN A 241 16.90 -12.01 18.01
CA GLN A 241 16.95 -12.33 19.45
C GLN A 241 16.66 -13.81 19.66
N GLU A 242 17.71 -14.62 19.73
CA GLU A 242 17.65 -15.83 20.56
C GLU A 242 17.14 -15.40 21.94
N GLU A 243 16.01 -15.98 22.30
CA GLU A 243 15.34 -15.82 23.57
C GLU A 243 16.31 -16.27 24.68
N LEU A 244 17.16 -15.37 25.17
CA LEU A 244 17.85 -15.55 26.45
C LEU A 244 16.75 -15.58 27.51
N ARG A 245 16.23 -16.80 27.75
CA ARG A 245 15.37 -17.11 28.87
C ARG A 245 16.10 -16.68 30.13
N TYR A 246 15.73 -15.51 30.64
CA TYR A 246 16.09 -15.13 32.00
C TYR A 246 15.28 -16.06 32.90
N GLU A 247 15.94 -17.12 33.39
CA GLU A 247 15.40 -17.88 34.51
C GLU A 247 15.19 -16.89 35.65
N SER A 248 13.94 -16.78 36.08
CA SER A 248 13.56 -16.10 37.30
C SER A 248 14.28 -16.78 38.47
N THR A 249 15.40 -16.21 38.91
CA THR A 249 15.87 -16.45 40.27
C THR A 249 15.29 -15.35 41.15
N ASP A 250 14.29 -15.72 41.91
CA ASP A 250 13.88 -15.02 43.12
C ASP A 250 15.09 -14.65 43.99
N ASN A 251 14.95 -13.50 44.67
CA ASN A 251 15.76 -12.95 45.76
C ASN A 251 16.93 -12.02 45.39
N ALA A 252 16.64 -10.72 45.40
CA ALA A 252 17.49 -9.76 46.11
C ALA A 252 16.69 -8.50 46.48
N ILE A 253 16.17 -8.49 47.71
CA ILE A 253 15.81 -7.26 48.42
C ILE A 253 17.11 -6.49 48.66
N ILE A 254 17.22 -5.26 48.17
CA ILE A 254 18.21 -4.30 48.68
C ILE A 254 17.49 -3.02 49.08
N ARG A 255 17.43 -2.83 50.40
CA ARG A 255 17.06 -1.58 51.07
C ARG A 255 18.20 -0.57 50.92
N SER A 256 17.82 0.71 50.94
CA SER A 256 18.69 1.89 50.97
C SER A 256 19.75 1.86 52.09
N PRO A 257 20.80 2.68 51.99
CA PRO A 257 21.10 3.70 52.98
C PRO A 257 20.25 4.97 52.77
#